data_AF-A0A930YKD9-F1
#
_entry.id   AF-A0A930YKD9-F1
#
_cell.length_a   1.000
_cell.length_b   1.000
_cell.length_c   1.000
_cell.angle_alpha   90.00
_cell.angle_beta   90.00
_cell.angle_gamma   90.00
#
_symmetry.space_group_name_H-M   'P 1'
#
loop_
_entity.id
_entity.type
_entity.pdbx_description
1 polymer ?
#
loop_
_entity_poly.entity_id
_entity_poly.type
_entity_poly.pdbx_seq_one_letter_code
_entity_poly.pdbx_strand_id
1 'polypeptide(L)'
;MKISRVEAALSAGLLSAVLGGSLAVVAPASASPAAMSATSSSVSATPRLVDVRASHRAGFDRVVFEFQGGMPAEVRARFVGRLIADGSGREVRIAGRAVLEVAFDGTETTGATTAARRRAFPLPNVMTAVHSGRFEGVTTYGVGLAKQTSFVVRKQPARSRVVVDIRAAFPTVLRDVYFFDVDAFIANQEPFFVARKRPVPSRTPAVGVMDRLFAGPLPSEQADNIRLLRSHARDFANLRIGNKIARVRLVGACSSDGSTATIAGEITPTLRQFASVDWVKIYDPSGHTADPTGPSDSIPDCLNP
;
A
#
# COMPACT_ATOMS: atom_id res chain seq x y z
N MET A 1 -44.44 -11.49 -28.48
CA MET A 1 -45.12 -12.69 -29.04
C MET A 1 -44.89 -12.69 -30.55
N LYS A 2 -44.43 -13.82 -31.12
CA LYS A 2 -44.15 -14.11 -32.56
C LYS A 2 -42.90 -13.40 -33.10
N ILE A 3 -41.76 -14.03 -33.44
CA ILE A 3 -41.43 -15.19 -34.30
C ILE A 3 -42.06 -15.11 -35.70
N SER A 4 -41.22 -14.92 -36.73
CA SER A 4 -41.27 -15.78 -37.93
C SER A 4 -39.94 -15.73 -38.69
N ARG A 5 -39.45 -16.94 -39.01
CA ARG A 5 -38.42 -17.26 -39.99
C ARG A 5 -38.96 -17.10 -41.42
N VAL A 6 -38.05 -17.00 -42.38
CA VAL A 6 -38.32 -17.24 -43.81
C VAL A 6 -37.38 -18.35 -44.29
N GLU A 7 -37.96 -19.40 -44.84
CA GLU A 7 -37.32 -20.47 -45.63
C GLU A 7 -37.46 -20.18 -47.13
N ALA A 8 -36.51 -20.65 -47.93
CA ALA A 8 -36.67 -21.11 -49.32
C ALA A 8 -35.29 -21.72 -49.73
N ALA A 9 -35.05 -23.01 -49.98
CA ALA A 9 -35.70 -24.08 -50.75
C ALA A 9 -35.18 -24.22 -52.21
N LEU A 10 -35.13 -25.49 -52.64
CA LEU A 10 -34.88 -26.08 -53.98
C LEU A 10 -33.41 -26.21 -54.47
N SER A 11 -32.97 -27.24 -55.21
CA SER A 11 -33.48 -28.58 -55.59
C SER A 11 -32.45 -29.25 -56.53
N ALA A 12 -32.50 -30.60 -56.61
CA ALA A 12 -32.08 -31.53 -57.70
C ALA A 12 -30.58 -31.54 -58.12
N GLY A 13 -29.89 -32.66 -58.38
CA GLY A 13 -30.23 -34.05 -58.71
C GLY A 13 -29.44 -34.48 -59.96
N LEU A 14 -28.72 -35.61 -59.93
CA LEU A 14 -28.48 -36.60 -61.03
C LEU A 14 -27.19 -37.44 -60.88
N LEU A 15 -27.28 -38.65 -61.43
CA LEU A 15 -26.44 -39.85 -61.27
C LEU A 15 -25.12 -39.86 -62.08
N SER A 16 -24.16 -40.68 -61.65
CA SER A 16 -23.47 -41.68 -62.52
C SER A 16 -22.62 -42.68 -61.72
N ALA A 17 -22.66 -43.94 -62.18
CA ALA A 17 -21.95 -45.12 -61.68
C ALA A 17 -20.51 -45.22 -62.20
N VAL A 18 -19.61 -46.00 -61.56
CA VAL A 18 -18.59 -46.89 -62.19
C VAL A 18 -18.03 -47.92 -61.16
N LEU A 19 -17.71 -49.11 -61.68
CA LEU A 19 -17.20 -50.38 -61.16
C LEU A 19 -15.92 -50.37 -60.28
N GLY A 20 -15.81 -51.38 -59.40
CA GLY A 20 -14.75 -52.41 -59.49
C GLY A 20 -13.54 -52.35 -58.54
N GLY A 21 -13.21 -53.50 -57.93
CA GLY A 21 -11.82 -53.89 -57.62
C GLY A 21 -11.44 -54.03 -56.14
N SER A 22 -11.50 -55.26 -55.62
CA SER A 22 -10.90 -55.67 -54.34
C SER A 22 -9.37 -55.74 -54.44
N LEU A 23 -8.65 -55.15 -53.48
CA LEU A 23 -7.23 -55.40 -53.20
C LEU A 23 -6.99 -55.39 -51.68
N ALA A 24 -6.35 -56.45 -51.19
CA ALA A 24 -6.02 -56.69 -49.79
C ALA A 24 -4.98 -55.69 -49.27
N VAL A 25 -5.22 -55.12 -48.09
CA VAL A 25 -4.28 -54.22 -47.39
C VAL A 25 -3.46 -55.04 -46.41
N VAL A 26 -2.14 -55.09 -46.62
CA VAL A 26 -1.15 -55.59 -45.66
C VAL A 26 -0.80 -54.45 -44.69
N ALA A 27 -0.95 -54.71 -43.39
CA ALA A 27 -0.64 -53.74 -42.33
C ALA A 27 0.87 -53.72 -42.00
N PRO A 28 1.51 -52.54 -41.82
CA PRO A 28 2.84 -52.48 -41.25
C PRO A 28 2.76 -52.33 -39.72
N ALA A 29 3.55 -53.13 -39.00
CA ALA A 29 3.75 -53.01 -37.57
C ALA A 29 4.55 -51.72 -37.26
N SER A 30 3.97 -50.82 -36.45
CA SER A 30 4.62 -49.58 -36.00
C SER A 30 5.34 -49.81 -34.68
N ALA A 31 6.67 -49.75 -34.68
CA ALA A 31 7.48 -49.74 -33.47
C ALA A 31 7.45 -48.34 -32.83
N SER A 32 6.96 -48.24 -31.59
CA SER A 32 6.97 -46.99 -30.82
C SER A 32 8.36 -46.74 -30.20
N PRO A 33 8.99 -45.57 -30.39
CA PRO A 33 10.18 -45.21 -29.64
C PRO A 33 9.78 -44.85 -28.21
N ALA A 34 10.42 -45.48 -27.22
CA ALA A 34 10.28 -45.13 -25.82
C ALA A 34 10.82 -43.70 -25.60
N ALA A 35 9.92 -42.76 -25.27
CA ALA A 35 10.30 -41.42 -24.89
C ALA A 35 10.96 -41.44 -23.51
N MET A 36 12.27 -41.20 -23.47
CA MET A 36 12.97 -40.88 -22.23
C MET A 36 12.39 -39.57 -21.68
N SER A 37 11.67 -39.66 -20.57
CA SER A 37 11.26 -38.49 -19.81
C SER A 37 12.51 -37.86 -19.19
N ALA A 38 13.07 -36.87 -19.87
CA ALA A 38 14.05 -35.98 -19.28
C ALA A 38 13.36 -35.25 -18.12
N THR A 39 13.67 -35.67 -16.89
CA THR A 39 13.28 -34.96 -15.69
C THR A 39 14.07 -33.66 -15.71
N SER A 40 13.42 -32.58 -16.15
CA SER A 40 13.97 -31.24 -15.99
C SER A 40 14.00 -30.95 -14.50
N SER A 41 15.17 -31.10 -13.88
CA SER A 41 15.45 -30.53 -12.57
C SER A 41 15.30 -29.02 -12.70
N SER A 42 14.10 -28.51 -12.45
CA SER A 42 13.88 -27.07 -12.33
C SER A 42 14.75 -26.61 -11.18
N VAL A 43 15.86 -25.91 -11.46
CA VAL A 43 16.56 -25.13 -10.44
C VAL A 43 15.49 -24.23 -9.83
N SER A 44 15.10 -24.50 -8.58
CA SER A 44 14.05 -23.72 -7.92
C SER A 44 14.61 -22.30 -7.80
N ALA A 45 14.07 -21.37 -8.58
CA ALA A 45 14.53 -20.00 -8.58
C ALA A 45 14.31 -19.40 -7.19
N THR A 46 15.29 -18.67 -6.67
CA THR A 46 15.17 -18.07 -5.33
C THR A 46 13.95 -17.13 -5.31
N PRO A 47 13.01 -17.30 -4.36
CA PRO A 47 11.77 -16.52 -4.28
C PRO A 47 12.04 -15.02 -4.24
N ARG A 48 11.48 -14.28 -5.18
CA ARG A 48 11.59 -12.82 -5.24
C ARG A 48 10.25 -12.19 -4.94
N LEU A 49 10.17 -11.33 -3.93
CA LEU A 49 8.97 -10.53 -3.69
C LEU A 49 8.79 -9.54 -4.85
N VAL A 50 7.60 -9.49 -5.44
CA VAL A 50 7.28 -8.68 -6.63
C VAL A 50 6.11 -7.72 -6.42
N ASP A 51 5.23 -7.96 -5.46
CA ASP A 51 4.14 -7.04 -5.14
C ASP A 51 3.75 -7.10 -3.65
N VAL A 52 3.25 -5.98 -3.15
CA VAL A 52 2.59 -5.85 -1.85
C VAL A 52 1.30 -5.08 -2.03
N ARG A 53 0.19 -5.72 -1.70
CA ARG A 53 -1.16 -5.16 -1.79
C ARG A 53 -1.97 -5.43 -0.54
N ALA A 54 -2.98 -4.62 -0.30
CA ALA A 54 -3.88 -4.81 0.82
C ALA A 54 -5.34 -4.55 0.45
N SER A 55 -6.27 -5.23 1.13
CA SER A 55 -7.71 -5.06 0.96
C SER A 55 -8.46 -5.31 2.28
N HIS A 56 -9.59 -4.64 2.49
CA HIS A 56 -10.47 -4.90 3.63
C HIS A 56 -11.48 -6.01 3.30
N ARG A 57 -11.71 -6.95 4.23
CA ARG A 57 -12.72 -8.02 4.12
C ARG A 57 -13.24 -8.38 5.50
N ALA A 58 -14.57 -8.35 5.68
CA ALA A 58 -15.28 -8.92 6.83
C ALA A 58 -14.58 -8.71 8.20
N GLY A 59 -14.21 -7.46 8.52
CA GLY A 59 -13.58 -7.15 9.82
C GLY A 59 -12.08 -7.43 9.90
N PHE A 60 -11.41 -7.70 8.78
CA PHE A 60 -9.96 -7.85 8.67
C PHE A 60 -9.41 -7.01 7.52
N ASP A 61 -8.19 -6.52 7.70
CA ASP A 61 -7.37 -6.02 6.62
C ASP A 61 -6.39 -7.11 6.21
N ARG A 62 -6.46 -7.52 4.95
CA ARG A 62 -5.61 -8.54 4.36
C ARG A 62 -4.47 -7.88 3.63
N VAL A 63 -3.24 -8.09 4.08
CA VAL A 63 -2.01 -7.76 3.34
C VAL A 63 -1.53 -9.00 2.62
N VAL A 64 -1.18 -8.86 1.34
CA VAL A 64 -0.69 -9.93 0.48
C VAL A 64 0.67 -9.55 -0.06
N PHE A 65 1.63 -10.43 0.18
CA PHE A 65 2.99 -10.37 -0.33
C PHE A 65 3.11 -11.43 -1.44
N GLU A 66 3.32 -10.99 -2.68
CA GLU A 66 3.39 -11.88 -3.85
C GLU A 66 4.83 -12.12 -4.28
N PHE A 67 5.13 -13.36 -4.61
CA PHE A 67 6.44 -13.85 -4.95
C PHE A 67 6.45 -14.45 -6.35
N GLN A 68 7.61 -14.34 -7.01
CA GLN A 68 7.94 -15.03 -8.24
C GLN A 68 9.10 -16.00 -7.97
N GLY A 69 9.16 -17.10 -8.71
CA GLY A 69 10.25 -18.08 -8.59
C GLY A 69 10.07 -19.12 -7.48
N GLY A 70 9.18 -18.88 -6.52
CA GLY A 70 8.88 -19.85 -5.46
C GLY A 70 8.24 -19.19 -4.23
N MET A 71 8.35 -19.87 -3.09
CA MET A 71 7.89 -19.37 -1.79
C MET A 71 9.06 -19.21 -0.82
N PRO A 72 9.05 -18.18 0.05
CA PRO A 72 10.07 -18.03 1.08
C PRO A 72 10.08 -19.25 2.03
N ALA A 73 11.28 -19.67 2.42
CA ALA A 73 11.52 -20.84 3.27
C ALA A 73 10.83 -20.67 4.63
N GLU A 74 11.00 -19.51 5.26
CA GLU A 74 10.36 -19.13 6.52
C GLU A 74 9.65 -17.78 6.39
N VAL A 75 8.59 -17.61 7.17
CA VAL A 75 7.92 -16.31 7.34
C VAL A 75 7.81 -16.04 8.83
N ARG A 76 8.39 -14.95 9.28
CA ARG A 76 8.28 -14.47 10.66
C ARG A 76 7.51 -13.17 10.68
N ALA A 77 6.54 -13.05 11.58
CA ALA A 77 5.79 -11.81 11.76
C ALA A 77 5.65 -11.49 13.24
N ARG A 78 5.98 -10.26 13.62
CA ARG A 78 5.99 -9.83 15.02
C ARG A 78 5.72 -8.34 15.16
N PHE A 79 5.11 -7.94 16.27
CA PHE A 79 5.03 -6.53 16.62
C PHE A 79 6.38 -6.03 17.10
N VAL A 80 6.77 -4.84 16.63
CA VAL A 80 8.01 -4.17 17.01
C VAL A 80 7.69 -2.74 17.43
N GLY A 81 8.52 -2.18 18.33
CA GLY A 81 8.37 -0.78 18.73
C GLY A 81 8.82 0.21 17.66
N ARG A 82 9.79 -0.17 16.83
CA ARG A 82 10.34 0.61 15.71
C ARG A 82 10.71 -0.32 14.58
N LEU A 83 10.55 0.14 13.34
CA LEU A 83 11.03 -0.58 12.17
C LEU A 83 12.49 -0.20 11.92
N ILE A 84 13.37 -1.19 11.85
CA ILE A 84 14.80 -0.99 11.64
C ILE A 84 15.19 -1.51 10.25
N ALA A 85 16.04 -0.76 9.55
CA ALA A 85 16.51 -1.14 8.23
C ALA A 85 17.56 -2.26 8.31
N ASP A 86 17.38 -3.29 7.50
CA ASP A 86 18.30 -4.43 7.46
C ASP A 86 19.70 -3.96 7.02
N GLY A 87 20.74 -4.55 7.59
CA GLY A 87 22.15 -4.21 7.35
C GLY A 87 22.61 -2.88 7.98
N SER A 88 21.86 -1.78 7.79
CA SER A 88 22.29 -0.44 8.24
C SER A 88 21.94 -0.10 9.70
N GLY A 89 20.95 -0.77 10.29
CA GLY A 89 20.48 -0.47 11.66
C GLY A 89 19.71 0.85 11.80
N ARG A 90 19.47 1.59 10.72
CA ARG A 90 18.78 2.89 10.76
C ARG A 90 17.27 2.72 10.95
N GLU A 91 16.66 3.62 11.71
CA GLU A 91 15.21 3.63 11.86
C GLU A 91 14.50 4.00 10.55
N VAL A 92 13.55 3.16 10.15
CA VAL A 92 12.69 3.33 8.97
C VAL A 92 11.37 3.95 9.40
N ARG A 93 11.04 5.08 8.78
CA ARG A 93 9.79 5.79 9.06
C ARG A 93 8.60 4.96 8.64
N ILE A 94 7.65 4.76 9.53
CA ILE A 94 6.41 4.06 9.23
C ILE A 94 5.29 4.67 10.07
N ALA A 95 4.15 4.95 9.43
CA ALA A 95 3.07 5.66 10.08
C ALA A 95 2.11 4.70 10.79
N GLY A 96 1.48 5.18 11.85
CA GLY A 96 0.50 4.44 12.64
C GLY A 96 0.91 4.30 14.10
N ARG A 97 0.06 3.60 14.85
CA ARG A 97 0.19 3.40 16.31
C ARG A 97 0.82 2.06 16.67
N ALA A 98 1.02 1.18 15.70
CA ALA A 98 1.72 -0.10 15.86
C ALA A 98 2.39 -0.50 14.55
N VAL A 99 3.47 -1.27 14.66
CA VAL A 99 4.25 -1.77 13.53
C VAL A 99 4.31 -3.29 13.59
N LEU A 100 3.79 -3.94 12.56
CA LEU A 100 3.95 -5.37 12.33
C LEU A 100 5.10 -5.60 11.35
N GLU A 101 6.24 -6.07 11.83
CA GLU A 101 7.35 -6.50 11.00
C GLU A 101 7.03 -7.89 10.43
N VAL A 102 7.26 -8.06 9.12
CA VAL A 102 7.11 -9.33 8.39
C VAL A 102 8.40 -9.58 7.63
N ALA A 103 9.11 -10.64 8.01
CA ALA A 103 10.38 -11.05 7.43
C ALA A 103 10.20 -12.37 6.66
N PHE A 104 10.81 -12.42 5.48
CA PHE A 104 10.77 -13.54 4.56
C PHE A 104 12.18 -14.09 4.37
N ASP A 105 12.42 -15.31 4.83
CA ASP A 105 13.71 -15.98 4.72
C ASP A 105 13.83 -16.76 3.39
N GLY A 106 15.05 -16.94 2.91
CA GLY A 106 15.32 -17.64 1.65
C GLY A 106 14.77 -16.91 0.43
N THR A 107 14.86 -15.58 0.42
CA THR A 107 14.43 -14.72 -0.68
C THR A 107 15.61 -14.17 -1.47
N GLU A 108 15.37 -13.86 -2.75
CA GLU A 108 16.35 -13.17 -3.57
C GLU A 108 16.44 -11.71 -3.08
N THR A 109 17.66 -11.23 -2.79
CA THR A 109 17.95 -9.90 -2.22
C THR A 109 18.72 -8.96 -3.15
N THR A 110 19.36 -9.45 -4.22
CA THR A 110 20.31 -8.70 -5.06
C THR A 110 19.72 -8.07 -6.33
N GLY A 111 18.77 -8.75 -6.96
CA GLY A 111 18.10 -8.29 -8.17
C GLY A 111 17.11 -7.15 -7.91
N ALA A 112 16.80 -6.41 -8.98
CA ALA A 112 15.72 -5.41 -8.97
C ALA A 112 14.41 -6.02 -8.46
N THR A 113 13.46 -5.25 -7.93
CA THR A 113 12.09 -5.72 -7.58
C THR A 113 11.05 -4.69 -8.00
N THR A 114 9.87 -5.16 -8.41
CA THR A 114 8.68 -4.33 -8.66
C THR A 114 7.88 -4.06 -7.37
N ALA A 115 8.20 -4.74 -6.27
CA ALA A 115 7.51 -4.55 -5.01
C ALA A 115 7.74 -3.12 -4.49
N ALA A 116 6.67 -2.43 -4.16
CA ALA A 116 6.74 -1.04 -3.73
C ALA A 116 7.61 -0.91 -2.46
N ARG A 117 8.57 0.02 -2.46
CA ARG A 117 9.36 0.35 -1.27
C ARG A 117 8.51 0.94 -0.15
N ARG A 118 7.49 1.72 -0.51
CA ARG A 118 6.48 2.27 0.41
C ARG A 118 5.16 2.34 -0.32
N ARG A 119 4.09 1.93 0.36
CA ARG A 119 2.73 2.02 -0.17
C ARG A 119 1.78 2.39 0.96
N ALA A 120 0.96 3.42 0.74
CA ALA A 120 -0.14 3.77 1.62
C ALA A 120 -1.42 3.04 1.20
N PHE A 121 -2.30 2.78 2.16
CA PHE A 121 -3.59 2.10 1.95
C PHE A 121 -4.73 2.83 2.66
N PRO A 122 -5.94 2.89 2.07
CA PRO A 122 -7.11 3.48 2.70
C PRO A 122 -7.96 2.44 3.44
N LEU A 123 -7.35 1.62 4.31
CA LEU A 123 -8.04 0.53 5.01
C LEU A 123 -8.20 0.82 6.50
N PRO A 124 -9.24 0.31 7.19
CA PRO A 124 -9.53 0.64 8.59
C PRO A 124 -8.35 0.56 9.57
N ASN A 125 -7.52 -0.48 9.48
CA ASN A 125 -6.35 -0.69 10.33
C ASN A 125 -5.03 -0.50 9.56
N VAL A 126 -4.83 -1.18 8.43
CA VAL A 126 -3.59 -1.10 7.65
C VAL A 126 -3.48 0.27 6.97
N MET A 127 -2.42 1.00 7.30
CA MET A 127 -2.13 2.34 6.79
C MET A 127 -1.02 2.33 5.75
N THR A 128 0.05 1.59 6.01
CA THR A 128 1.21 1.52 5.11
C THR A 128 1.85 0.14 5.08
N ALA A 129 2.51 -0.20 3.97
CA ALA A 129 3.57 -1.21 3.94
C ALA A 129 4.88 -0.53 3.51
N VAL A 130 5.97 -0.80 4.22
CA VAL A 130 7.27 -0.16 4.01
C VAL A 130 8.35 -1.23 4.02
N HIS A 131 9.12 -1.31 2.94
CA HIS A 131 10.30 -2.15 2.83
C HIS A 131 11.39 -1.65 3.79
N SER A 132 11.85 -2.49 4.71
CA SER A 132 12.96 -2.16 5.61
C SER A 132 14.30 -2.72 5.12
N GLY A 133 14.31 -3.76 4.29
CA GLY A 133 15.56 -4.26 3.74
C GLY A 133 15.45 -5.57 2.95
N ARG A 134 16.54 -5.84 2.24
CA ARG A 134 16.84 -7.06 1.48
C ARG A 134 18.31 -7.37 1.75
N PHE A 135 18.60 -8.22 2.72
CA PHE A 135 19.96 -8.49 3.18
C PHE A 135 20.12 -9.96 3.59
N GLU A 136 21.23 -10.59 3.21
CA GLU A 136 21.56 -11.98 3.56
C GLU A 136 20.44 -13.01 3.31
N GLY A 137 19.72 -12.88 2.18
CA GLY A 137 18.61 -13.77 1.84
C GLY A 137 17.30 -13.45 2.55
N VAL A 138 17.24 -12.38 3.35
CA VAL A 138 16.01 -11.95 4.05
C VAL A 138 15.44 -10.70 3.39
N THR A 139 14.15 -10.72 3.09
CA THR A 139 13.38 -9.53 2.70
C THR A 139 12.44 -9.14 3.84
N THR A 140 12.49 -7.90 4.29
CA THR A 140 11.70 -7.43 5.44
C THR A 140 10.80 -6.24 5.08
N TYR A 141 9.56 -6.30 5.55
CA TYR A 141 8.58 -5.23 5.46
C TYR A 141 8.00 -4.91 6.83
N GLY A 142 7.80 -3.62 7.12
CA GLY A 142 6.90 -3.18 8.17
C GLY A 142 5.52 -2.86 7.63
N VAL A 143 4.48 -3.27 8.35
CA VAL A 143 3.09 -2.86 8.14
C VAL A 143 2.68 -1.91 9.26
N GLY A 144 2.37 -0.67 8.89
CA GLY A 144 1.94 0.38 9.79
C GLY A 144 0.44 0.29 10.03
N LEU A 145 0.04 0.27 11.31
CA LEU A 145 -1.33 -0.01 11.73
C LEU A 145 -1.91 1.13 12.55
N ALA A 146 -3.19 1.42 12.36
CA ALA A 146 -3.97 2.33 13.19
C ALA A 146 -4.07 1.83 14.64
N LYS A 147 -4.08 0.50 14.82
CA LYS A 147 -4.20 -0.15 16.13
C LYS A 147 -3.54 -1.53 16.13
N GLN A 148 -2.78 -1.83 17.19
CA GLN A 148 -2.29 -3.19 17.43
C GLN A 148 -3.47 -4.13 17.70
N THR A 149 -3.59 -5.18 16.89
CA THR A 149 -4.65 -6.19 16.99
C THR A 149 -4.09 -7.56 16.60
N SER A 150 -4.86 -8.62 16.85
CA SER A 150 -4.47 -9.97 16.44
C SER A 150 -4.31 -10.07 14.93
N PHE A 151 -3.34 -10.86 14.49
CA PHE A 151 -3.10 -11.17 13.08
C PHE A 151 -2.88 -12.67 12.88
N VAL A 152 -3.08 -13.13 11.64
CA VAL A 152 -2.81 -14.50 11.22
C VAL A 152 -2.01 -14.48 9.93
N VAL A 153 -0.92 -15.24 9.87
CA VAL A 153 -0.10 -15.41 8.68
C VAL A 153 -0.40 -16.75 8.03
N ARG A 154 -0.56 -16.78 6.70
CA ARG A 154 -0.75 -18.01 5.91
C ARG A 154 0.07 -17.97 4.65
N LYS A 155 0.83 -19.03 4.39
CA LYS A 155 1.45 -19.29 3.09
C LYS A 155 0.40 -19.86 2.13
N GLN A 156 0.43 -19.43 0.87
CA GLN A 156 -0.42 -19.97 -0.21
C GLN A 156 0.48 -20.34 -1.41
N PRO A 157 1.18 -21.50 -1.35
CA PRO A 157 2.16 -21.88 -2.37
C PRO A 157 1.59 -21.97 -3.78
N ALA A 158 0.37 -22.51 -3.93
CA ALA A 158 -0.32 -22.60 -5.22
C ALA A 158 -0.62 -21.24 -5.88
N ARG A 159 -0.43 -20.12 -5.16
CA ARG A 159 -0.62 -18.75 -5.66
C ARG A 159 0.63 -17.89 -5.42
N SER A 160 1.76 -18.51 -5.08
CA SER A 160 3.05 -17.87 -4.79
C SER A 160 2.93 -16.64 -3.90
N ARG A 161 2.18 -16.73 -2.80
CA ARG A 161 1.94 -15.56 -1.94
C ARG A 161 1.85 -15.90 -0.47
N VAL A 162 2.22 -14.93 0.36
CA VAL A 162 1.99 -14.93 1.80
C VAL A 162 0.88 -13.92 2.11
N VAL A 163 -0.08 -14.36 2.93
CA VAL A 163 -1.25 -13.57 3.32
C VAL A 163 -1.19 -13.31 4.82
N VAL A 164 -1.29 -12.04 5.20
CA VAL A 164 -1.39 -11.60 6.60
C VAL A 164 -2.75 -10.95 6.79
N ASP A 165 -3.62 -11.61 7.54
CA ASP A 165 -4.92 -11.05 7.93
C ASP A 165 -4.79 -10.39 9.29
N ILE A 166 -5.00 -9.07 9.36
CA ILE A 166 -4.94 -8.28 10.59
C ILE A 166 -6.36 -7.88 10.98
N ARG A 167 -6.74 -8.07 12.25
CA ARG A 167 -8.09 -7.72 12.72
C ARG A 167 -8.33 -6.21 12.58
N ALA A 168 -9.46 -5.86 12.00
CA ALA A 168 -9.87 -4.49 11.70
C ALA A 168 -11.34 -4.24 12.11
N ALA A 169 -11.87 -5.08 13.00
CA ALA A 169 -13.23 -5.00 13.53
C ALA A 169 -13.36 -3.93 14.62
N PHE A 170 -13.11 -2.67 14.26
CA PHE A 170 -13.38 -1.50 15.10
C PHE A 170 -14.01 -0.39 14.24
N PRO A 171 -14.90 0.43 14.82
CA PRO A 171 -15.61 1.45 14.06
C PRO A 171 -14.67 2.53 13.55
N THR A 172 -14.77 2.85 12.27
CA THR A 172 -14.06 3.95 11.61
C THR A 172 -15.04 5.00 11.10
N VAL A 173 -14.51 6.21 10.89
CA VAL A 173 -15.22 7.32 10.24
C VAL A 173 -14.33 7.85 9.12
N LEU A 174 -14.93 8.30 8.02
CA LEU A 174 -14.19 9.00 6.97
C LEU A 174 -13.91 10.44 7.41
N ARG A 175 -12.65 10.85 7.28
CA ARG A 175 -12.18 12.20 7.57
C ARG A 175 -11.27 12.69 6.46
N ASP A 176 -11.18 14.00 6.32
CA ASP A 176 -10.32 14.62 5.32
C ASP A 176 -8.87 14.62 5.81
N VAL A 177 -7.95 14.34 4.90
CA VAL A 177 -6.51 14.52 5.10
C VAL A 177 -6.03 15.34 3.92
N TYR A 178 -5.38 16.46 4.20
CA TYR A 178 -4.94 17.40 3.19
C TYR A 178 -3.52 17.06 2.75
N PHE A 179 -3.29 17.07 1.45
CA PHE A 179 -1.99 16.83 0.84
C PHE A 179 -1.70 17.92 -0.18
N PHE A 180 -0.42 18.17 -0.40
CA PHE A 180 0.04 19.15 -1.37
C PHE A 180 -0.23 18.72 -2.81
N ASP A 181 -0.83 19.61 -3.58
CA ASP A 181 -1.07 19.48 -5.01
C ASP A 181 0.03 20.24 -5.76
N VAL A 182 0.96 19.48 -6.36
CA VAL A 182 2.13 20.06 -7.04
C VAL A 182 1.72 20.84 -8.28
N ASP A 183 0.72 20.36 -9.02
CA ASP A 183 0.30 20.98 -10.27
C ASP A 183 -0.40 22.32 -9.99
N ALA A 184 -1.26 22.35 -8.97
CA ALA A 184 -1.90 23.58 -8.49
C ALA A 184 -0.88 24.63 -8.02
N PHE A 185 0.17 24.21 -7.30
CA PHE A 185 1.22 25.10 -6.83
C PHE A 185 2.06 25.68 -7.99
N ILE A 186 2.47 24.85 -8.95
CA ILE A 186 3.21 25.30 -10.14
C ILE A 186 2.37 26.28 -10.99
N ALA A 187 1.07 26.00 -11.11
CA ALA A 187 0.13 26.88 -11.82
C ALA A 187 -0.26 28.12 -11.01
N ASN A 188 0.19 28.26 -9.76
CA ASN A 188 -0.22 29.30 -8.82
C ASN A 188 -1.76 29.41 -8.71
N GLN A 189 -2.44 28.26 -8.72
CA GLN A 189 -3.89 28.16 -8.60
C GLN A 189 -4.26 27.56 -7.23
N GLU A 190 -4.83 28.37 -6.35
CA GLU A 190 -5.32 27.89 -5.07
C GLU A 190 -6.59 27.02 -5.23
N PRO A 191 -6.82 26.02 -4.34
CA PRO A 191 -6.01 25.67 -3.17
C PRO A 191 -4.82 24.75 -3.48
N PHE A 192 -3.64 25.05 -2.91
CA PHE A 192 -2.43 24.20 -3.03
C PHE A 192 -2.48 22.92 -2.19
N PHE A 193 -3.45 22.81 -1.29
CA PHE A 193 -3.63 21.64 -0.43
C PHE A 193 -5.04 21.10 -0.60
N VAL A 194 -5.14 19.85 -1.06
CA VAL A 194 -6.41 19.23 -1.44
C VAL A 194 -6.81 18.12 -0.49
N ALA A 195 -8.10 18.06 -0.15
CA ALA A 195 -8.65 17.07 0.75
C ALA A 195 -8.75 15.68 0.09
N ARG A 196 -8.37 14.65 0.85
CA ARG A 196 -8.57 13.25 0.49
C ARG A 196 -9.16 12.47 1.67
N LYS A 197 -10.24 11.73 1.41
CA LYS A 197 -10.93 10.96 2.46
C LYS A 197 -10.09 9.77 2.91
N ARG A 198 -10.03 9.54 4.22
CA ARG A 198 -9.39 8.38 4.85
C ARG A 198 -10.26 7.81 5.95
N PRO A 199 -10.34 6.48 6.10
CA PRO A 199 -10.92 5.87 7.30
C PRO A 199 -9.97 6.08 8.48
N VAL A 200 -10.50 6.56 9.59
CA VAL A 200 -9.77 6.72 10.85
C VAL A 200 -10.54 6.10 12.01
N PRO A 201 -9.88 5.59 13.06
CA PRO A 201 -10.57 5.08 14.23
C PRO A 201 -11.52 6.14 14.83
N SER A 202 -12.79 5.79 14.99
CA SER A 202 -13.85 6.71 15.46
C SER A 202 -13.62 7.27 16.86
N ARG A 203 -12.91 6.53 17.73
CA ARG A 203 -12.59 6.95 19.11
C ARG A 203 -11.41 7.93 19.20
N THR A 204 -10.55 7.98 18.18
CA THR A 204 -9.35 8.82 18.17
C THR A 204 -9.15 9.46 16.79
N PRO A 205 -10.16 10.17 16.25
CA PRO A 205 -10.15 10.58 14.85
C PRO A 205 -9.06 11.62 14.56
N ALA A 206 -8.75 12.52 15.50
CA ALA A 206 -7.70 13.53 15.35
C ALA A 206 -6.29 12.91 15.22
N VAL A 207 -5.98 11.92 16.07
CA VAL A 207 -4.72 11.15 15.94
C VAL A 207 -4.72 10.36 14.63
N GLY A 208 -5.86 9.75 14.28
CA GLY A 208 -5.96 8.94 13.07
C GLY A 208 -5.77 9.73 11.78
N VAL A 209 -6.24 10.98 11.67
CA VAL A 209 -5.98 11.81 10.48
C VAL A 209 -4.51 12.21 10.37
N MET A 210 -3.84 12.44 11.50
CA MET A 210 -2.40 12.72 11.52
C MET A 210 -1.58 11.49 11.15
N ASP A 211 -1.93 10.30 11.67
CA ASP A 211 -1.30 9.04 11.25
C ASP A 211 -1.45 8.82 9.73
N ARG A 212 -2.62 9.16 9.16
CA ARG A 212 -2.88 9.07 7.71
C ARG A 212 -2.12 10.11 6.90
N LEU A 213 -1.94 11.32 7.43
CA LEU A 213 -1.10 12.33 6.80
C LEU A 213 0.32 11.80 6.67
N PHE A 214 0.92 11.32 7.76
CA PHE A 214 2.30 10.80 7.75
C PHE A 214 2.45 9.47 6.99
N ALA A 215 1.36 8.71 6.81
CA ALA A 215 1.30 7.57 5.89
C ALA A 215 1.48 8.00 4.43
N GLY A 216 1.02 9.20 4.07
CA GLY A 216 1.15 9.81 2.76
C GLY A 216 -0.04 9.54 1.82
N PRO A 217 0.00 10.13 0.62
CA PRO A 217 -1.02 9.93 -0.41
C PRO A 217 -1.03 8.48 -0.92
N LEU A 218 -2.19 8.05 -1.42
CA LEU A 218 -2.36 6.74 -2.06
C LEU A 218 -1.62 6.70 -3.40
N PRO A 219 -1.28 5.50 -3.93
CA PRO A 219 -0.62 5.40 -5.23
C PRO A 219 -1.36 6.09 -6.38
N SER A 220 -2.70 6.07 -6.39
CA SER A 220 -3.49 6.78 -7.40
C SER A 220 -3.37 8.30 -7.27
N GLU A 221 -3.42 8.82 -6.04
CA GLU A 221 -3.26 10.26 -5.79
C GLU A 221 -1.83 10.71 -6.11
N GLN A 222 -0.84 9.85 -5.90
CA GLN A 222 0.53 10.13 -6.34
C GLN A 222 0.64 10.20 -7.86
N ALA A 223 -0.14 9.42 -8.60
CA ALA A 223 -0.21 9.53 -10.06
C ALA A 223 -0.82 10.87 -10.49
N ASP A 224 -1.71 11.45 -9.67
CA ASP A 224 -2.29 12.78 -9.84
C ASP A 224 -1.39 13.90 -9.25
N ASN A 225 -0.07 13.68 -9.18
CA ASN A 225 0.92 14.63 -8.63
C ASN A 225 0.66 15.12 -7.20
N ILE A 226 -0.18 14.45 -6.42
CA ILE A 226 -0.37 14.75 -5.00
C ILE A 226 0.80 14.21 -4.20
N ARG A 227 1.36 15.03 -3.31
CA ARG A 227 2.54 14.72 -2.50
C ARG A 227 2.29 15.07 -1.04
N LEU A 228 3.11 14.49 -0.17
CA LEU A 228 3.20 14.90 1.23
C LEU A 228 4.41 15.81 1.39
N LEU A 229 4.20 17.07 1.78
CA LEU A 229 5.28 17.97 2.16
C LEU A 229 5.71 17.69 3.59
N ARG A 230 6.89 17.10 3.76
CA ARG A 230 7.32 16.68 5.09
C ARG A 230 7.97 17.79 5.91
N SER A 231 8.57 18.78 5.27
CA SER A 231 9.40 19.79 5.96
C SER A 231 10.39 19.14 6.94
N HIS A 232 11.03 18.05 6.49
CA HIS A 232 11.91 17.14 7.25
C HIS A 232 11.29 16.41 8.47
N ALA A 233 10.01 16.60 8.76
CA ALA A 233 9.31 15.87 9.80
C ALA A 233 9.20 14.38 9.46
N ARG A 234 9.54 13.55 10.44
CA ARG A 234 9.45 12.09 10.34
C ARG A 234 8.10 11.58 10.80
N ASP A 235 7.55 12.19 11.84
CA ASP A 235 6.29 11.85 12.50
C ASP A 235 5.76 13.06 13.31
N PHE A 236 4.73 12.85 14.12
CA PHE A 236 4.19 13.81 15.08
C PHE A 236 4.08 13.23 16.49
N ALA A 237 4.01 14.10 17.49
CA ALA A 237 3.85 13.74 18.89
C ALA A 237 2.97 14.75 19.64
N ASN A 238 2.54 14.37 20.85
CA ASN A 238 1.84 15.24 21.79
C ASN A 238 0.60 15.95 21.23
N LEU A 239 -0.11 15.30 20.29
CA LEU A 239 -1.37 15.82 19.78
C LEU A 239 -2.40 15.91 20.91
N ARG A 240 -2.85 17.13 21.20
CA ARG A 240 -3.89 17.40 22.20
C ARG A 240 -4.83 18.48 21.71
N ILE A 241 -6.11 18.34 22.02
CA ILE A 241 -7.15 19.32 21.70
C ILE A 241 -7.78 19.78 23.01
N GLY A 242 -7.81 21.08 23.24
CA GLY A 242 -8.43 21.69 24.40
C GLY A 242 -8.63 23.17 24.19
N ASN A 243 -9.72 23.73 24.74
CA ASN A 243 -10.11 25.13 24.57
C ASN A 243 -10.14 25.55 23.09
N LYS A 244 -10.70 24.71 22.22
CA LYS A 244 -10.76 24.93 20.77
C LYS A 244 -9.40 25.00 20.06
N ILE A 245 -8.31 24.63 20.71
CA ILE A 245 -6.96 24.67 20.12
C ILE A 245 -6.38 23.25 20.02
N ALA A 246 -6.05 22.82 18.81
CA ALA A 246 -5.22 21.64 18.58
C ALA A 246 -3.74 22.01 18.69
N ARG A 247 -2.97 21.23 19.45
CA ARG A 247 -1.52 21.41 19.60
C ARG A 247 -0.84 20.13 19.16
N VAL A 248 0.15 20.23 18.29
CA VAL A 248 0.88 19.08 17.75
C VAL A 248 2.36 19.40 17.61
N ARG A 249 3.23 18.46 17.97
CA ARG A 249 4.67 18.61 17.85
C ARG A 249 5.21 17.76 16.70
N LEU A 250 6.05 18.33 15.84
CA LEU A 250 6.78 17.58 14.83
C LEU A 250 7.88 16.73 15.46
N VAL A 251 8.14 15.56 14.90
CA VAL A 251 9.20 14.64 15.36
C VAL A 251 10.25 14.50 14.26
N GLY A 252 11.52 14.44 14.67
CA GLY A 252 12.65 14.36 13.76
C GLY A 252 13.26 15.74 13.55
N ALA A 253 13.21 16.24 12.32
CA ALA A 253 13.71 17.56 11.95
C ALA A 253 12.56 18.47 11.48
N CYS A 254 12.85 19.75 11.33
CA CYS A 254 11.93 20.77 10.84
C CYS A 254 12.71 21.77 9.99
N SER A 255 12.27 21.99 8.75
CA SER A 255 12.79 23.03 7.86
C SER A 255 11.78 23.30 6.74
N SER A 256 11.59 24.57 6.40
CA SER A 256 10.87 25.02 5.20
C SER A 256 11.69 24.83 3.93
N ASP A 257 13.01 24.73 4.06
CA ASP A 257 13.98 24.82 2.95
C ASP A 257 13.77 26.08 2.09
N GLY A 258 13.30 27.17 2.69
CA GLY A 258 12.96 28.42 2.00
C GLY A 258 11.63 28.40 1.24
N SER A 259 10.84 27.32 1.38
CA SER A 259 9.55 27.18 0.70
C SER A 259 8.44 27.94 1.42
N THR A 260 7.58 28.61 0.65
CA THR A 260 6.32 29.23 1.14
C THR A 260 5.23 28.18 1.44
N ALA A 261 5.36 26.96 0.91
CA ALA A 261 4.50 25.83 1.20
C ALA A 261 5.23 24.81 2.08
N THR A 262 4.65 24.49 3.24
CA THR A 262 5.23 23.55 4.21
C THR A 262 4.18 22.56 4.73
N ILE A 263 4.61 21.60 5.55
CA ILE A 263 3.71 20.64 6.22
C ILE A 263 2.60 21.34 7.03
N ALA A 264 2.78 22.62 7.42
CA ALA A 264 1.75 23.37 8.11
C ALA A 264 0.47 23.53 7.28
N GLY A 265 0.59 23.72 5.96
CA GLY A 265 -0.53 23.79 5.04
C GLY A 265 -1.31 22.47 4.90
N GLU A 266 -0.71 21.35 5.32
CA GLU A 266 -1.38 20.05 5.38
C GLU A 266 -2.01 19.80 6.75
N ILE A 267 -1.28 20.09 7.83
CA ILE A 267 -1.70 19.81 9.21
C ILE A 267 -2.88 20.68 9.63
N THR A 268 -2.81 21.98 9.36
CA THR A 268 -3.81 22.96 9.82
C THR A 268 -5.22 22.64 9.31
N PRO A 269 -5.48 22.53 8.00
CA PRO A 269 -6.82 22.18 7.51
C PRO A 269 -7.23 20.76 7.91
N THR A 270 -6.27 19.82 8.03
CA THR A 270 -6.54 18.46 8.53
C THR A 270 -7.07 18.47 9.97
N LEU A 271 -6.61 19.36 10.84
CA LEU A 271 -7.10 19.43 12.22
C LEU A 271 -8.30 20.38 12.39
N ARG A 272 -8.40 21.46 11.61
CA ARG A 272 -9.54 22.40 11.63
C ARG A 272 -10.88 21.78 11.22
N GLN A 273 -10.88 20.61 10.57
CA GLN A 273 -12.12 19.92 10.23
C GLN A 273 -12.96 19.50 11.45
N PHE A 274 -12.34 19.41 12.64
CA PHE A 274 -13.04 19.01 13.85
C PHE A 274 -13.71 20.21 14.51
N ALA A 275 -15.00 20.12 14.80
CA ALA A 275 -15.76 21.19 15.48
C ALA A 275 -15.19 21.60 16.85
N SER A 276 -14.29 20.81 17.42
CA SER A 276 -13.55 21.12 18.66
C SER A 276 -12.24 21.87 18.41
N VAL A 277 -11.94 22.29 17.19
CA VAL A 277 -10.68 22.91 16.77
C VAL A 277 -10.97 24.15 15.93
N ASP A 278 -10.83 25.32 16.55
CA ASP A 278 -10.89 26.62 15.88
C ASP A 278 -9.49 27.09 15.48
N TRP A 279 -8.43 26.60 16.15
CA TRP A 279 -7.03 26.98 15.92
C TRP A 279 -6.07 25.81 16.06
N VAL A 280 -4.94 25.86 15.35
CA VAL A 280 -3.90 24.84 15.33
C VAL A 280 -2.53 25.46 15.66
N LYS A 281 -1.85 24.90 16.66
CA LYS A 281 -0.49 25.26 17.04
C LYS A 281 0.45 24.10 16.71
N ILE A 282 1.34 24.32 15.75
CA ILE A 282 2.36 23.37 15.34
C ILE A 282 3.65 23.75 16.04
N TYR A 283 4.25 22.79 16.73
CA TYR A 283 5.51 22.95 17.44
C TYR A 283 6.62 22.22 16.70
N ASP A 284 7.82 22.79 16.70
CA ASP A 284 9.02 22.13 16.23
C ASP A 284 9.44 20.96 17.15
N PRO A 285 10.45 20.15 16.77
CA PRO A 285 10.92 19.05 17.61
C PRO A 285 11.36 19.44 19.03
N SER A 286 11.87 20.67 19.21
CA SER A 286 12.29 21.24 20.49
C SER A 286 11.13 21.79 21.35
N GLY A 287 9.92 21.89 20.79
CA GLY A 287 8.73 22.32 21.49
C GLY A 287 8.45 23.82 21.40
N HIS A 288 9.01 24.52 20.40
CA HIS A 288 8.74 25.94 20.16
C HIS A 288 7.74 26.15 19.02
N THR A 289 7.02 27.26 19.07
CA THR A 289 6.11 27.78 18.04
C THR A 289 6.04 29.30 18.22
N ALA A 290 5.78 30.06 17.16
CA ALA A 290 5.87 31.53 17.21
C ALA A 290 4.87 32.16 18.21
N ASP A 291 3.66 31.62 18.26
CA ASP A 291 2.59 32.06 19.16
C ASP A 291 1.94 30.84 19.83
N PRO A 292 2.41 30.43 21.02
CA PRO A 292 1.93 29.23 21.71
C PRO A 292 0.53 29.39 22.32
N THR A 293 -0.02 30.61 22.34
CA THR A 293 -1.27 30.95 23.04
C THR A 293 -2.23 31.72 22.13
N GLY A 294 -3.39 32.15 22.65
CA GLY A 294 -4.30 33.00 21.90
C GLY A 294 -5.10 32.34 20.77
N PRO A 295 -6.03 33.10 20.16
CA PRO A 295 -6.96 32.64 19.13
C PRO A 295 -6.37 32.82 17.73
N SER A 296 -5.28 32.12 17.44
CA SER A 296 -4.55 32.20 16.16
C SER A 296 -3.97 30.82 15.81
N ASP A 297 -3.75 30.54 14.53
CA ASP A 297 -2.86 29.44 14.16
C ASP A 297 -1.42 29.83 14.45
N SER A 298 -0.56 28.85 14.68
CA SER A 298 0.86 29.12 14.83
C SER A 298 1.71 28.00 14.27
N ILE A 299 2.81 28.41 13.65
CA ILE A 299 3.85 27.55 13.12
C ILE A 299 5.18 27.93 13.78
N PRO A 300 6.13 26.99 13.89
CA PRO A 300 7.46 27.31 14.38
C PRO A 300 8.28 28.03 13.30
N ASP A 301 9.30 28.77 13.73
CA ASP A 301 10.16 29.55 12.82
C ASP A 301 10.82 28.69 11.75
N CYS A 302 11.15 27.43 12.06
CA CYS A 302 11.69 26.49 11.08
C CYS A 302 10.74 26.15 9.92
N LEU A 303 9.46 26.54 9.96
CA LEU A 303 8.53 26.41 8.85
C LEU A 303 8.21 27.74 8.15
N ASN A 304 8.81 28.85 8.60
CA ASN A 304 8.77 30.09 7.85
C ASN A 304 9.73 30.02 6.66
N PRO A 305 9.37 30.59 5.50
CA PRO A 305 10.25 30.68 4.34
C PRO A 305 11.50 31.53 4.62
#